data_AF-A0A078AJB4-F1
#
_entry.id   AF-A0A078AJB4-F1
#
_cell.length_a   1.000
_cell.length_b   1.000
_cell.length_c   1.000
_cell.angle_alpha   90.00
_cell.angle_beta   90.00
_cell.angle_gamma   90.00
#
_symmetry.space_group_name_H-M   'P 1'
#
loop_
_entity.id
_entity.type
_entity.pdbx_description
1 polymer ?
#
loop_
_entity_poly.entity_id
_entity_poly.type
_entity_poly.pdbx_seq_one_letter_code
_entity_poly.pdbx_strand_id
1 'polypeptide(L)'
;MLNKLMAKQLLRGTFYGQYRAAYFGSLNHQVIDQAIHEPAKVNWSQFFTQVKPADVSDTDVNTVGKLLTALASSSDHTEAQNQQELYFAVDEYFRKQFRKLDSKTAVQILLNLSKLDQPRITYLETSFWVWETLDEALRPVVDSLNSEDLHQVSRVLAFNLKGSQDLWDELDKRRYLLHAKLF
;
A
#
# COMPACT_ATOMS: atom_id res chain seq x y z
N MET A 1 1.21 34.91 52.23
CA MET A 1 0.79 35.00 50.81
C MET A 1 1.78 34.25 49.93
N LEU A 2 1.74 32.91 50.02
CA LEU A 2 2.58 31.99 49.26
C LEU A 2 1.61 30.93 48.74
N ASN A 3 1.17 31.00 47.47
CA ASN A 3 0.48 29.91 46.74
C ASN A 3 -0.12 30.34 45.40
N LYS A 4 0.65 31.00 44.52
CA LYS A 4 0.25 31.13 43.09
C LYS A 4 1.37 30.88 42.08
N LEU A 5 2.63 30.69 42.51
CA LEU A 5 3.75 30.49 41.58
C LEU A 5 4.13 29.01 41.33
N MET A 6 3.75 28.06 42.18
CA MET A 6 4.05 26.63 41.96
C MET A 6 3.01 25.87 41.11
N ALA A 7 1.82 26.43 40.90
CA ALA A 7 0.77 25.77 40.10
C ALA A 7 0.99 25.84 38.58
N LYS A 8 1.96 26.63 38.09
CA LYS A 8 2.26 26.76 36.66
C LYS A 8 3.40 25.87 36.15
N GLN A 9 4.15 25.19 37.02
CA GLN A 9 5.19 24.24 36.61
C GLN A 9 4.70 22.79 36.49
N LEU A 10 3.49 22.48 36.96
CA LEU A 10 2.89 21.13 36.87
C LEU A 10 2.00 20.90 35.64
N LEU A 11 1.75 21.91 34.80
CA LEU A 11 0.92 21.80 33.59
C LEU A 11 1.71 21.89 32.27
N ARG A 12 3.05 21.80 32.33
CA ARG A 12 3.92 21.66 31.15
C ARG A 12 4.64 20.31 31.12
N GLY A 13 4.01 19.28 31.66
CA GLY A 13 4.32 17.90 31.32
C GLY A 13 3.81 17.60 29.92
N THR A 14 4.45 18.15 28.89
CA THR A 14 4.46 17.52 27.57
C THR A 14 5.13 16.16 27.75
N PHE A 15 4.32 15.16 28.14
CA PHE A 15 4.61 13.77 27.90
C PHE A 15 4.65 13.59 26.38
N TYR A 16 5.78 13.96 25.78
CA TYR A 16 6.25 13.30 24.58
C TYR A 16 6.30 11.82 24.93
N GLY A 17 5.35 11.07 24.37
CA GLY A 17 5.21 9.63 24.53
C GLY A 17 6.46 8.92 24.02
N GLN A 18 7.47 8.85 24.87
CA GLN A 18 8.65 8.04 24.70
C GLN A 18 8.31 6.62 25.14
N TYR A 19 8.37 5.70 24.17
CA TYR A 19 8.53 4.26 24.32
C TYR A 19 7.41 3.47 25.01
N ARG A 20 6.26 3.36 24.34
CA ARG A 20 5.65 2.03 24.24
C ARG A 20 6.36 1.26 23.11
N ALA A 21 7.55 0.75 23.41
CA ALA A 21 8.03 -0.45 22.75
C ALA A 21 7.24 -1.64 23.32
N ALA A 22 5.92 -1.63 23.13
CA ALA A 22 5.19 -2.89 23.17
C ALA A 22 5.72 -3.67 21.98
N TYR A 23 5.94 -4.96 22.16
CA TYR A 23 6.12 -5.90 21.06
C TYR A 23 4.81 -5.92 20.26
N PHE A 24 4.55 -4.86 19.48
CA PHE A 24 3.54 -4.86 18.45
C PHE A 24 3.99 -5.91 17.46
N GLY A 25 3.14 -6.90 17.20
CA GLY A 25 3.42 -7.90 16.18
C GLY A 25 3.64 -7.17 14.87
N SER A 26 4.88 -7.04 14.43
CA SER A 26 5.17 -6.57 13.09
C SER A 26 4.85 -7.70 12.12
N LEU A 27 4.32 -7.37 10.95
CA LEU A 27 4.14 -8.34 9.88
C LEU A 27 5.41 -9.17 9.68
N ASN A 28 5.25 -10.50 9.51
CA ASN A 28 6.39 -11.37 9.30
C ASN A 28 6.93 -11.18 7.87
N HIS A 29 7.96 -10.34 7.74
CA HIS A 29 8.57 -9.99 6.46
C HIS A 29 9.07 -11.22 5.68
N GLN A 30 9.59 -12.24 6.37
CA GLN A 30 10.09 -13.45 5.70
C GLN A 30 8.97 -14.22 5.00
N VAL A 31 7.81 -14.30 5.64
CA VAL A 31 6.62 -14.98 5.11
C VAL A 31 6.05 -14.20 3.93
N ILE A 32 6.03 -12.86 4.01
CA ILE A 32 5.59 -12.00 2.90
C ILE A 32 6.55 -12.08 1.72
N ASP A 33 7.86 -12.00 1.97
CA ASP A 33 8.86 -12.07 0.91
C ASP A 33 8.84 -13.44 0.23
N GLN A 34 8.70 -14.55 0.98
CA GLN A 34 8.49 -15.87 0.40
C GLN A 34 7.25 -15.90 -0.50
N ALA A 35 6.16 -15.27 -0.07
CA ALA A 35 4.92 -15.25 -0.84
C ALA A 35 4.99 -14.45 -2.14
N ILE A 36 5.84 -13.44 -2.20
CA ILE A 36 6.08 -12.66 -3.42
C ILE A 36 6.98 -13.42 -4.40
N HIS A 37 8.03 -14.09 -3.93
CA HIS A 37 9.03 -14.71 -4.81
C HIS A 37 8.61 -16.11 -5.27
N GLU A 38 7.90 -16.87 -4.43
CA GLU A 38 7.52 -18.26 -4.73
C GLU A 38 6.03 -18.54 -4.37
N PRO A 39 5.06 -17.79 -4.94
CA PRO A 39 3.64 -17.88 -4.55
C PRO A 39 3.07 -19.29 -4.68
N ALA A 40 3.51 -20.06 -5.68
CA ALA A 40 3.08 -21.45 -5.90
C ALA A 40 3.54 -22.43 -4.82
N LYS A 41 4.53 -22.06 -3.98
CA LYS A 41 5.04 -22.89 -2.88
C LYS A 41 4.49 -22.45 -1.52
N VAL A 42 3.70 -21.38 -1.46
CA VAL A 42 3.13 -20.86 -0.21
C VAL A 42 1.98 -21.75 0.22
N ASN A 43 2.00 -22.20 1.47
CA ASN A 43 0.80 -22.70 2.12
C ASN A 43 -0.06 -21.50 2.55
N TRP A 44 -1.00 -21.08 1.71
CA TRP A 44 -1.84 -19.90 1.96
C TRP A 44 -2.65 -20.00 3.25
N SER A 45 -3.12 -21.19 3.61
CA SER A 45 -3.83 -21.40 4.89
C SER A 45 -2.93 -21.07 6.09
N GLN A 46 -1.66 -21.48 6.04
CA GLN A 46 -0.67 -21.15 7.06
C GLN A 46 -0.30 -19.67 7.02
N PHE A 47 -0.11 -19.09 5.83
CA PHE A 47 0.17 -17.66 5.65
C PHE A 47 -0.87 -16.80 6.38
N PHE A 48 -2.17 -17.07 6.18
CA PHE A 48 -3.27 -16.31 6.81
C PHE A 48 -3.42 -16.54 8.32
N THR A 49 -2.78 -17.57 8.89
CA THR A 49 -2.70 -17.74 10.35
C THR A 49 -1.52 -17.00 10.97
N GLN A 50 -0.48 -16.73 10.17
CA GLN A 50 0.73 -16.04 10.60
C GLN A 50 0.64 -14.52 10.44
N VAL A 51 -0.16 -14.04 9.49
CA VAL A 51 -0.39 -12.62 9.23
C VAL A 51 -1.70 -12.19 9.87
N LYS A 52 -1.65 -11.39 10.93
CA LYS A 52 -2.85 -10.91 11.62
C LYS A 52 -3.29 -9.56 11.05
N PRO A 53 -4.60 -9.33 10.84
CA PRO A 53 -5.13 -8.03 10.40
C PRO A 53 -4.70 -6.86 11.30
N ALA A 54 -4.61 -7.08 12.62
CA ALA A 54 -4.21 -6.06 13.59
C ALA A 54 -2.76 -5.57 13.38
N ASP A 55 -1.88 -6.40 12.82
CA ASP A 55 -0.47 -6.08 12.63
C ASP A 55 -0.26 -5.13 11.42
N VAL A 56 -1.26 -5.01 10.55
CA VAL A 56 -1.19 -4.15 9.35
C VAL A 56 -1.09 -2.67 9.73
N SER A 57 -1.85 -2.20 10.73
CA SER A 57 -1.91 -0.78 11.09
C SER A 57 -0.60 -0.22 11.65
N ASP A 58 0.21 -1.08 12.25
CA ASP A 58 1.46 -0.71 12.92
C ASP A 58 2.69 -0.94 12.04
N THR A 59 2.49 -1.38 10.80
CA THR A 59 3.56 -1.74 9.87
C THR A 59 3.88 -0.61 8.88
N ASP A 60 5.12 -0.54 8.43
CA ASP A 60 5.57 0.41 7.42
C ASP A 60 4.91 0.15 6.05
N VAL A 61 4.80 1.21 5.26
CA VAL A 61 4.05 1.19 4.01
C VAL A 61 4.67 0.31 2.93
N ASN A 62 5.99 0.13 2.93
CA ASN A 62 6.64 -0.76 1.96
C ASN A 62 6.24 -2.21 2.24
N THR A 63 6.19 -2.58 3.51
CA THR A 63 5.79 -3.92 3.93
C THR A 63 4.30 -4.17 3.71
N VAL A 64 3.43 -3.17 3.92
CA VAL A 64 2.01 -3.29 3.55
C VAL A 64 1.83 -3.37 2.03
N GLY A 65 2.63 -2.64 1.24
CA GLY A 65 2.65 -2.75 -0.22
C GLY A 65 3.12 -4.13 -0.73
N LYS A 66 4.10 -4.72 -0.05
CA LYS A 66 4.51 -6.11 -0.27
C LYS A 66 3.41 -7.10 0.10
N LEU A 67 2.77 -6.91 1.25
CA LEU A 67 1.61 -7.71 1.66
C LEU A 67 0.51 -7.65 0.59
N LEU A 68 0.18 -6.46 0.09
CA LEU A 68 -0.77 -6.26 -1.01
C LEU A 68 -0.41 -7.10 -2.25
N THR A 69 0.89 -7.18 -2.59
CA THR A 69 1.38 -7.98 -3.72
C THR A 69 1.26 -9.49 -3.45
N ALA A 70 1.61 -9.93 -2.24
CA ALA A 70 1.44 -11.33 -1.83
C ALA A 70 -0.04 -11.73 -1.87
N LEU A 71 -0.90 -10.89 -1.31
CA LEU A 71 -2.35 -11.05 -1.32
C LEU A 71 -2.96 -11.10 -2.73
N ALA A 72 -2.40 -10.35 -3.66
CA ALA A 72 -2.79 -10.38 -5.06
C ALA A 72 -2.31 -11.66 -5.78
N SER A 73 -1.29 -12.33 -5.26
CA SER A 73 -0.74 -13.58 -5.80
C SER A 73 -1.47 -14.83 -5.31
N SER A 74 -2.34 -14.72 -4.30
CA SER A 74 -3.13 -15.86 -3.83
C SER A 74 -4.24 -16.17 -4.83
N SER A 75 -4.06 -17.25 -5.60
CA SER A 75 -5.05 -17.72 -6.58
C SER A 75 -6.26 -18.42 -5.94
N ASP A 76 -6.15 -18.83 -4.68
CA ASP A 76 -7.22 -19.50 -3.96
C ASP A 76 -8.23 -18.47 -3.44
N HIS A 77 -9.40 -18.47 -4.09
CA HIS A 77 -10.56 -17.67 -3.69
C HIS A 77 -11.35 -18.28 -2.52
N THR A 78 -10.77 -19.23 -1.78
CA THR A 78 -11.48 -19.83 -0.65
C THR A 78 -11.59 -18.77 0.44
N GLU A 79 -12.80 -18.21 0.60
CA GLU A 79 -13.15 -17.11 1.51
C GLU A 79 -12.93 -17.49 2.99
N ALA A 80 -11.68 -17.67 3.40
CA ALA A 80 -11.34 -17.78 4.80
C ALA A 80 -11.63 -16.42 5.45
N GLN A 81 -12.39 -16.42 6.56
CA GLN A 81 -12.74 -15.20 7.29
C GLN A 81 -11.51 -14.31 7.55
N ASN A 82 -10.38 -14.91 7.95
CA ASN A 82 -9.13 -14.18 8.19
C ASN A 82 -8.59 -13.43 6.96
N GLN A 83 -8.74 -14.01 5.76
CA GLN A 83 -8.30 -13.39 4.51
C GLN A 83 -9.14 -12.14 4.21
N GLN A 84 -10.45 -12.21 4.43
CA GLN A 84 -11.35 -11.05 4.27
C GLN A 84 -11.03 -9.94 5.29
N GLU A 85 -10.83 -10.30 6.55
CA GLU A 85 -10.41 -9.34 7.59
C GLU A 85 -9.07 -8.67 7.24
N LEU A 86 -8.15 -9.41 6.64
CA LEU A 86 -6.86 -8.89 6.21
C LEU A 86 -7.00 -7.90 5.04
N TYR A 87 -7.87 -8.18 4.06
CA TYR A 87 -8.19 -7.23 2.99
C TYR A 87 -8.78 -5.92 3.54
N PHE A 88 -9.72 -6.02 4.49
CA PHE A 88 -10.28 -4.82 5.14
C PHE A 88 -9.22 -4.04 5.91
N ALA A 89 -8.31 -4.73 6.61
CA ALA A 89 -7.22 -4.07 7.33
C ALA A 89 -6.27 -3.33 6.38
N VAL A 90 -5.97 -3.90 5.21
CA VAL A 90 -5.16 -3.25 4.17
C VAL A 90 -5.88 -2.04 3.59
N ASP A 91 -7.17 -2.16 3.24
CA ASP A 91 -7.92 -1.01 2.71
C ASP A 91 -8.01 0.14 3.74
N GLU A 92 -8.28 -0.19 5.00
CA GLU A 92 -8.30 0.77 6.11
C GLU A 92 -6.91 1.39 6.37
N TYR A 93 -5.83 0.64 6.14
CA TYR A 93 -4.47 1.18 6.19
C TYR A 93 -4.27 2.27 5.13
N PHE A 94 -4.59 1.97 3.87
CA PHE A 94 -4.45 2.94 2.78
C PHE A 94 -5.33 4.17 3.01
N ARG A 95 -6.55 4.00 3.54
CA ARG A 95 -7.41 5.13 3.95
C ARG A 95 -6.69 6.08 4.92
N LYS A 96 -5.97 5.54 5.91
CA LYS A 96 -5.22 6.35 6.88
C LYS A 96 -3.98 7.03 6.27
N GLN A 97 -3.44 6.43 5.20
CA GLN A 97 -2.32 6.95 4.41
C GLN A 97 -2.75 7.88 3.26
N PHE A 98 -4.05 8.09 3.05
CA PHE A 98 -4.55 8.99 2.02
C PHE A 98 -3.92 10.39 2.15
N ARG A 99 -3.34 10.89 1.05
CA ARG A 99 -2.54 12.14 0.98
C ARG A 99 -1.26 12.19 1.82
N LYS A 100 -0.85 11.07 2.42
CA LYS A 100 0.40 10.93 3.19
C LYS A 100 1.38 9.97 2.52
N LEU A 101 0.86 9.08 1.66
CA LEU A 101 1.68 8.17 0.87
C LEU A 101 2.59 8.96 -0.08
N ASP A 102 3.88 8.68 -0.03
CA ASP A 102 4.83 9.29 -0.96
C ASP A 102 4.76 8.63 -2.33
N SER A 103 4.99 9.44 -3.37
CA SER A 103 4.87 9.02 -4.75
C SER A 103 5.85 7.91 -5.14
N LYS A 104 7.05 7.86 -4.55
CA LYS A 104 8.06 6.83 -4.85
C LYS A 104 7.57 5.47 -4.37
N THR A 105 7.02 5.41 -3.16
CA THR A 105 6.42 4.19 -2.62
C THR A 105 5.20 3.77 -3.44
N ALA A 106 4.31 4.70 -3.82
CA ALA A 106 3.15 4.39 -4.66
C ALA A 106 3.55 3.76 -6.00
N VAL A 107 4.55 4.33 -6.69
CA VAL A 107 5.11 3.75 -7.92
C VAL A 107 5.67 2.36 -7.66
N GLN A 108 6.47 2.18 -6.59
CA GLN A 108 7.05 0.88 -6.27
C GLN A 108 6.01 -0.20 -6.00
N ILE A 109 4.88 0.14 -5.36
CA ILE A 109 3.75 -0.76 -5.14
C ILE A 109 3.15 -1.17 -6.48
N LEU A 110 2.83 -0.21 -7.36
CA LEU A 110 2.27 -0.47 -8.67
C LEU A 110 3.22 -1.31 -9.56
N LEU A 111 4.53 -1.05 -9.51
CA LEU A 111 5.54 -1.85 -10.21
C LEU A 111 5.70 -3.27 -9.65
N ASN A 112 5.33 -3.52 -8.39
CA ASN A 112 5.30 -4.87 -7.85
C ASN A 112 4.04 -5.61 -8.30
N LEU A 113 2.90 -4.92 -8.34
CA LEU A 113 1.65 -5.49 -8.89
C LEU A 113 1.75 -5.80 -10.39
N SER A 114 2.54 -5.03 -11.15
CA SER A 114 2.73 -5.26 -12.60
C SER A 114 3.45 -6.57 -12.93
N LYS A 115 4.19 -7.13 -11.96
CA LYS A 115 4.95 -8.38 -12.10
C LYS A 115 4.10 -9.63 -11.95
N LEU A 116 2.84 -9.49 -11.52
CA LEU A 116 1.93 -10.61 -11.38
C LEU A 116 1.50 -11.13 -12.75
N ASP A 117 1.41 -12.45 -12.89
CA ASP A 117 0.95 -13.11 -14.11
C ASP A 117 -0.47 -12.67 -14.48
N GLN A 118 -1.32 -12.50 -13.47
CA GLN A 118 -2.67 -11.95 -13.59
C GLN A 118 -2.71 -10.57 -12.94
N PRO A 119 -2.66 -9.48 -13.74
CA PRO A 119 -2.66 -8.13 -13.19
C PRO A 119 -4.04 -7.70 -12.64
N ARG A 120 -5.13 -8.41 -12.97
CA ARG A 120 -6.45 -8.18 -12.37
C ARG A 120 -6.51 -8.88 -11.01
N ILE A 121 -6.79 -8.10 -9.97
CA ILE A 121 -6.77 -8.57 -8.59
C ILE A 121 -8.19 -8.49 -8.04
N THR A 122 -8.94 -9.60 -8.12
CA THR A 122 -10.38 -9.65 -7.81
C THR A 122 -10.73 -9.04 -6.46
N TYR A 123 -9.91 -9.27 -5.42
CA TYR A 123 -10.18 -8.73 -4.08
C TYR A 123 -9.92 -7.24 -3.95
N LEU A 124 -8.98 -6.69 -4.72
CA LEU A 124 -8.76 -5.25 -4.73
C LEU A 124 -9.82 -4.52 -5.54
N GLU A 125 -10.65 -5.21 -6.33
CA GLU A 125 -11.72 -4.58 -7.10
C GLU A 125 -12.65 -3.75 -6.20
N THR A 126 -12.89 -4.21 -4.97
CA THR A 126 -13.73 -3.52 -3.97
C THR A 126 -12.96 -2.62 -2.99
N SER A 127 -11.62 -2.67 -2.99
CA SER A 127 -10.75 -1.88 -2.12
C SER A 127 -10.60 -0.44 -2.61
N PHE A 128 -11.63 0.37 -2.38
CA PHE A 128 -11.68 1.77 -2.83
C PHE A 128 -10.46 2.57 -2.37
N TRP A 129 -10.08 2.47 -1.09
CA TRP A 129 -9.03 3.31 -0.53
C TRP A 129 -7.64 2.95 -0.99
N VAL A 130 -7.38 1.68 -1.29
CA VAL A 130 -6.12 1.26 -1.93
C VAL A 130 -5.91 2.04 -3.23
N TRP A 131 -6.91 2.03 -4.11
CA TRP A 131 -6.78 2.66 -5.43
C TRP A 131 -6.78 4.18 -5.36
N GLU A 132 -7.67 4.77 -4.55
CA GLU A 132 -7.74 6.23 -4.40
C GLU A 132 -6.44 6.80 -3.82
N THR A 133 -5.83 6.09 -2.87
CA THR A 133 -4.56 6.51 -2.28
C THR A 133 -3.39 6.37 -3.25
N LEU A 134 -3.36 5.30 -4.05
CA LEU A 134 -2.34 5.11 -5.08
C LEU A 134 -2.48 6.12 -6.23
N ASP A 135 -3.70 6.44 -6.66
CA ASP A 135 -3.99 7.48 -7.66
C ASP A 135 -3.45 8.84 -7.20
N GLU A 136 -3.90 9.31 -6.04
CA GLU A 136 -3.51 10.60 -5.47
C GLU A 136 -1.99 10.72 -5.30
N ALA A 137 -1.33 9.65 -4.83
CA ALA A 137 0.10 9.65 -4.63
C ALA A 137 0.90 9.61 -5.95
N LEU A 138 0.32 9.08 -7.04
CA LEU A 138 1.00 8.90 -8.31
C LEU A 138 1.04 10.19 -9.15
N ARG A 139 -0.01 11.02 -9.12
CA ARG A 139 -0.13 12.23 -9.97
C ARG A 139 1.13 13.12 -9.98
N PRO A 140 1.75 13.46 -8.83
CA PRO A 140 2.90 14.38 -8.82
C PRO A 140 4.14 13.87 -9.57
N VAL A 141 4.23 12.57 -9.86
CA VAL A 141 5.41 11.95 -10.48
C VAL A 141 5.16 11.41 -11.89
N VAL A 142 3.94 11.49 -12.44
CA VAL A 142 3.61 10.96 -13.77
C VAL A 142 4.55 11.52 -14.85
N ASP A 143 4.81 12.83 -14.83
CA ASP A 143 5.69 13.50 -15.80
C ASP A 143 7.15 13.03 -15.74
N SER A 144 7.56 12.41 -14.63
CA SER A 144 8.92 11.90 -14.40
C SER A 144 9.10 10.42 -14.76
N LEU A 145 8.01 9.67 -14.93
CA LEU A 145 8.08 8.25 -15.25
C LEU A 145 8.77 8.01 -16.59
N ASN A 146 9.66 7.01 -16.62
CA ASN A 146 10.25 6.53 -17.88
C ASN A 146 9.22 5.67 -18.66
N SER A 147 9.57 5.29 -19.90
CA SER A 147 8.64 4.56 -20.78
C SER A 147 8.21 3.21 -20.21
N GLU A 148 9.11 2.50 -19.53
CA GLU A 148 8.83 1.18 -18.98
C GLU A 148 7.92 1.28 -17.76
N ASP A 149 8.27 2.14 -16.80
CA ASP A 149 7.47 2.33 -15.58
C ASP A 149 6.08 2.87 -15.92
N LEU A 150 5.98 3.80 -16.87
CA LEU A 150 4.70 4.31 -17.36
C LEU A 150 3.84 3.18 -17.93
N HIS A 151 4.41 2.31 -18.78
CA HIS A 151 3.70 1.17 -19.35
C HIS A 151 3.20 0.21 -18.26
N GLN A 152 4.07 -0.14 -17.31
CA GLN A 152 3.74 -1.05 -16.21
C GLN A 152 2.65 -0.50 -15.29
N VAL A 153 2.74 0.78 -14.91
CA VAL A 153 1.74 1.47 -14.08
C VAL A 153 0.40 1.54 -14.81
N SER A 154 0.38 2.01 -16.06
CA SER A 154 -0.84 2.07 -16.87
C SER A 154 -1.48 0.69 -17.05
N ARG A 155 -0.66 -0.36 -17.23
CA ARG A 155 -1.14 -1.73 -17.32
C ARG A 155 -1.90 -2.15 -16.06
N VAL A 156 -1.33 -1.95 -14.88
CA VAL A 156 -1.97 -2.34 -13.60
C VAL A 156 -3.31 -1.61 -13.41
N LEU A 157 -3.33 -0.29 -13.65
CA LEU A 157 -4.55 0.50 -13.54
C LEU A 157 -5.63 0.04 -14.53
N ALA A 158 -5.26 -0.19 -15.79
CA ALA A 158 -6.19 -0.63 -16.83
C ALA A 158 -6.80 -2.01 -16.53
N PHE A 159 -5.97 -2.98 -16.13
CA PHE A 159 -6.44 -4.34 -15.84
C PHE A 159 -7.38 -4.42 -14.64
N ASN A 160 -7.28 -3.47 -13.70
CA ASN A 160 -8.16 -3.39 -12.53
C ASN A 160 -9.35 -2.44 -12.74
N LEU A 161 -9.44 -1.76 -13.89
CA LEU A 161 -10.42 -0.70 -14.16
C LEU A 161 -10.35 0.42 -13.09
N LYS A 162 -9.14 0.87 -12.78
CA LYS A 162 -8.85 1.87 -11.74
C LYS A 162 -8.13 3.08 -12.30
N GLY A 163 -8.05 4.12 -11.49
CA GLY A 163 -7.55 5.44 -11.87
C GLY A 163 -8.68 6.38 -12.25
N SER A 164 -8.57 7.61 -11.77
CA SER A 164 -9.42 8.75 -12.10
C SER A 164 -9.17 9.22 -13.54
N GLN A 165 -10.14 9.93 -14.12
CA GLN A 165 -9.99 10.49 -15.46
C GLN A 165 -8.77 11.42 -15.56
N ASP A 166 -8.56 12.28 -14.55
CA ASP A 166 -7.41 13.19 -14.51
C ASP A 166 -6.08 12.42 -14.59
N LEU A 167 -5.95 11.33 -13.84
CA LEU A 167 -4.74 10.50 -13.87
C LEU A 167 -4.54 9.87 -15.25
N TRP A 168 -5.61 9.36 -15.88
CA TRP A 168 -5.54 8.83 -17.24
C TRP A 168 -5.10 9.89 -18.26
N ASP A 169 -5.62 11.11 -18.16
CA ASP A 169 -5.24 12.22 -19.02
C ASP A 169 -3.74 12.57 -18.86
N GLU A 170 -3.23 12.55 -17.62
CA GLU A 170 -1.80 12.78 -17.33
C GLU A 170 -0.91 11.65 -17.89
N LEU A 171 -1.29 10.39 -17.70
CA LEU A 171 -0.57 9.22 -18.24
C LEU A 171 -0.53 9.26 -19.77
N ASP A 172 -1.64 9.65 -20.41
CA ASP A 172 -1.77 9.75 -21.86
C ASP A 172 -0.92 10.88 -22.43
N LYS A 173 -0.98 12.05 -21.80
CA LYS A 173 -0.10 13.17 -22.12
C LYS A 173 1.37 12.77 -22.02
N ARG A 174 1.76 12.09 -20.93
CA ARG A 174 3.14 11.63 -20.73
C ARG A 174 3.56 10.66 -21.82
N ARG A 175 2.71 9.68 -22.15
CA ARG A 175 2.93 8.71 -23.22
C ARG A 175 3.17 9.40 -24.56
N TYR A 176 2.33 10.38 -24.92
CA TYR A 176 2.51 11.17 -26.14
C TYR A 176 3.87 11.89 -26.18
N LEU A 177 4.25 12.54 -25.07
CA LEU A 177 5.52 13.25 -24.96
C LEU A 177 6.75 12.34 -25.08
N LEU A 178 6.66 11.09 -24.60
CA LEU A 178 7.73 10.10 -24.74
C LEU A 178 7.87 9.63 -26.20
N HIS A 179 6.75 9.38 -26.88
CA HIS A 179 6.77 9.00 -28.29
C HIS A 179 7.30 10.12 -29.20
N ALA A 180 6.94 11.37 -28.93
CA ALA A 180 7.39 12.52 -29.71
C ALA A 180 8.91 12.74 -29.65
N LYS A 181 9.58 12.32 -28.56
CA LYS A 181 11.04 12.46 -28.40
C LYS A 181 11.87 11.44 -29.20
N LEU A 182 11.24 10.42 -29.77
CA LEU A 182 11.91 9.38 -30.54
C LEU A 182 12.06 9.75 -32.03
N PHE A 183 11.49 10.87 -32.45
CA PHE A 183 11.52 11.39 -33.82
C PHE A 183 12.20 12.76 -33.83
#